data_AF-A0A6I5CKW8-F1
#
_entry.id   AF-A0A6I5CKW8-F1
#
_cell.length_a   1.000
_cell.length_b   1.000
_cell.length_c   1.000
_cell.angle_alpha   90.00
_cell.angle_beta   90.00
_cell.angle_gamma   90.00
#
_symmetry.space_group_name_H-M   'P 1'
#
loop_
_entity.id
_entity.type
_entity.pdbx_description
1 polymer ?
#
loop_
_entity_poly.entity_id
_entity_poly.type
_entity_poly.pdbx_seq_one_letter_code
_entity_poly.pdbx_strand_id
1 'polypeptide(L)'
;GYGKNETEINYSVGNDAGGSNYGFPTGSTFKPFVAAAAIEGGKAPTQEYSSPYKMPYPSPVQACDGKRWLNSYHEDVENENTSEHGPYAMKEAMAKSINTYFVQMISEIGLCPVTTMTDKLHVVQGDGKKLPQAPSIALGAVGISPLTMASAYATFASRGTYCTPVAIESITQRVGGQTKALPVPKTTCTRAMSEKTADTVNTLLQGVIDSGTGQQAGLSDRDNAGKTGTTDERKNAWFVGYTPNMAGAVWVGSASQKVKMTGIRIGGIMHDLVFGADVPGPIWRDAMTGALQGKPAPSFNIIDIPDPGKDKNKGPDKDKNKDKNKGGDKGKGRGHRGDGGDDGGGLPGGPAGGGTGFPGFPGGFIQGQTGGTHGNGNGGQHG
;
A
#
# COMPACT_ATOMS: atom_id res chain seq x y z
N GLY A 1 -19.13 -23.11 -0.51
CA GLY A 1 -19.49 -22.92 -1.91
C GLY A 1 -20.99 -22.83 -2.03
N TYR A 2 -21.50 -23.09 -3.23
CA TYR A 2 -22.90 -22.84 -3.59
C TYR A 2 -23.82 -24.06 -3.43
N GLY A 3 -23.29 -25.17 -2.90
CA GLY A 3 -24.05 -26.42 -2.69
C GLY A 3 -24.84 -26.47 -1.39
N LYS A 4 -25.79 -27.42 -1.31
CA LYS A 4 -26.50 -27.74 -0.06
C LYS A 4 -25.50 -28.21 0.99
N ASN A 5 -25.53 -27.59 2.18
CA ASN A 5 -24.60 -27.81 3.30
C ASN A 5 -23.17 -27.30 3.06
N GLU A 6 -22.96 -26.38 2.12
CA GLU A 6 -21.69 -25.70 1.98
C GLU A 6 -21.74 -24.30 2.60
N THR A 7 -20.61 -23.84 3.14
CA THR A 7 -20.43 -22.46 3.61
C THR A 7 -19.57 -21.69 2.60
N GLU A 8 -19.97 -20.47 2.28
CA GLU A 8 -19.17 -19.51 1.54
C GLU A 8 -18.74 -18.39 2.51
N ILE A 9 -17.46 -18.02 2.44
CA ILE A 9 -16.92 -16.92 3.24
C ILE A 9 -16.21 -15.98 2.28
N ASN A 10 -16.62 -14.72 2.26
CA ASN A 10 -15.92 -13.70 1.49
C ASN A 10 -14.73 -13.17 2.31
N TYR A 11 -13.54 -13.67 2.02
CA TYR A 11 -12.31 -13.21 2.68
C TYR A 11 -11.92 -11.76 2.37
N SER A 12 -12.56 -11.13 1.39
CA SER A 12 -12.26 -9.75 1.01
C SER A 12 -12.88 -8.72 1.95
N VAL A 13 -13.87 -9.11 2.77
CA VAL A 13 -14.65 -8.19 3.61
C VAL A 13 -14.65 -8.61 5.09
N GLY A 14 -15.05 -7.68 5.96
CA GLY A 14 -15.24 -7.94 7.39
C GLY A 14 -16.53 -8.73 7.67
N ASN A 15 -16.67 -9.19 8.91
CA ASN A 15 -17.84 -9.94 9.37
C ASN A 15 -19.17 -9.19 9.17
N ASP A 16 -19.16 -7.86 9.31
CA ASP A 16 -20.33 -7.00 9.10
C ASP A 16 -20.89 -7.04 7.67
N ALA A 17 -20.04 -7.39 6.69
CA ALA A 17 -20.40 -7.58 5.29
C ALA A 17 -20.47 -9.06 4.86
N GLY A 18 -20.59 -9.99 5.82
CA GLY A 18 -20.67 -11.43 5.56
C GLY A 18 -19.31 -12.09 5.25
N GLY A 19 -18.21 -11.43 5.62
CA GLY A 19 -16.86 -11.91 5.42
C GLY A 19 -16.27 -12.64 6.63
N SER A 20 -14.94 -12.62 6.74
CA SER A 20 -14.24 -13.34 7.82
C SER A 20 -14.31 -12.62 9.16
N ASN A 21 -14.38 -13.38 10.25
CA ASN A 21 -14.40 -12.84 11.62
C ASN A 21 -12.99 -12.58 12.19
N TYR A 22 -11.97 -12.53 11.34
CA TYR A 22 -10.58 -12.40 11.80
C TYR A 22 -9.73 -11.51 10.89
N GLY A 23 -10.02 -11.43 9.59
CA GLY A 23 -9.17 -10.71 8.64
C GLY A 23 -7.78 -11.36 8.55
N PHE A 24 -6.81 -10.70 7.92
CA PHE A 24 -5.46 -11.26 7.83
C PHE A 24 -4.40 -10.26 8.27
N PRO A 25 -3.41 -10.66 9.09
CA PRO A 25 -2.34 -9.78 9.51
C PRO A 25 -1.67 -9.10 8.32
N THR A 26 -1.59 -7.76 8.36
CA THR A 26 -1.31 -6.90 7.20
C THR A 26 0.16 -6.62 6.99
N GLY A 27 1.00 -6.94 7.99
CA GLY A 27 2.43 -6.70 7.92
C GLY A 27 2.75 -5.21 7.75
N SER A 28 3.83 -4.95 7.03
CA SER A 28 4.32 -3.61 6.68
C SER A 28 3.35 -2.70 5.92
N THR A 29 2.21 -3.19 5.43
CA THR A 29 1.17 -2.32 4.84
C THR A 29 0.45 -1.46 5.89
N PHE A 30 0.72 -1.65 7.18
CA PHE A 30 0.21 -0.78 8.25
C PHE A 30 1.05 0.49 8.45
N LYS A 31 2.34 0.47 8.10
CA LYS A 31 3.30 1.57 8.29
C LYS A 31 2.83 2.94 7.75
N PRO A 32 2.13 3.02 6.61
CA PRO A 32 1.60 4.29 6.11
C PRO A 32 0.62 4.98 7.06
N PHE A 33 -0.15 4.22 7.86
CA PHE A 33 -1.03 4.79 8.86
C PHE A 33 -0.25 5.42 10.02
N VAL A 34 0.87 4.81 10.41
CA VAL A 34 1.79 5.36 11.43
C VAL A 34 2.44 6.64 10.91
N ALA A 35 2.94 6.64 9.65
CA ALA A 35 3.49 7.83 9.02
C ALA A 35 2.46 8.96 8.92
N ALA A 36 1.23 8.65 8.45
CA ALA A 36 0.15 9.62 8.35
C ALA A 36 -0.18 10.24 9.72
N ALA A 37 -0.28 9.43 10.77
CA ALA A 37 -0.52 9.91 12.12
C ALA A 37 0.61 10.82 12.64
N ALA A 38 1.87 10.44 12.39
CA ALA A 38 3.03 11.24 12.78
C ALA A 38 3.06 12.59 12.06
N ILE A 39 2.88 12.60 10.74
CA ILE A 39 2.89 13.80 9.90
C ILE A 39 1.72 14.73 10.26
N GLU A 40 0.52 14.17 10.44
CA GLU A 40 -0.65 14.95 10.88
C GLU A 40 -0.43 15.57 12.27
N GLY A 41 0.31 14.87 13.15
CA GLY A 41 0.76 15.37 14.45
C GLY A 41 1.94 16.35 14.39
N GLY A 42 2.40 16.73 13.19
CA GLY A 42 3.44 17.73 12.98
C GLY A 42 4.87 17.18 12.87
N LYS A 43 5.07 15.86 12.81
CA LYS A 43 6.40 15.30 12.54
C LYS A 43 6.82 15.56 11.10
N ALA A 44 8.06 15.99 10.93
CA ALA A 44 8.61 16.23 9.61
C ALA A 44 8.85 14.88 8.89
N PRO A 45 8.57 14.77 7.57
CA PRO A 45 8.93 13.58 6.78
C PRO A 45 10.45 13.37 6.66
N THR A 46 11.25 14.37 7.05
CA THR A 46 12.71 14.29 7.16
C THR A 46 13.18 13.77 8.51
N GLN A 47 12.28 13.44 9.44
CA GLN A 47 12.63 12.88 10.75
C GLN A 47 13.47 11.61 10.58
N GLU A 48 14.61 11.60 11.26
CA GLU A 48 15.59 10.53 11.21
C GLU A 48 15.63 9.75 12.54
N TYR A 49 15.79 8.44 12.45
CA TYR A 49 16.03 7.56 13.61
C TYR A 49 17.22 6.66 13.34
N SER A 50 17.95 6.27 14.40
CA SER A 50 19.13 5.40 14.32
C SER A 50 18.82 4.06 13.65
N SER A 51 17.60 3.56 13.86
CA SER A 51 17.04 2.38 13.19
C SER A 51 18.02 1.20 13.09
N PRO A 52 18.53 0.69 14.23
CA PRO A 52 19.42 -0.47 14.21
C PRO A 52 18.70 -1.68 13.61
N TYR A 53 19.45 -2.70 13.15
CA TYR A 53 18.86 -3.94 12.66
C TYR A 53 17.88 -4.56 13.67
N LYS A 54 18.26 -4.56 14.96
CA LYS A 54 17.48 -5.14 16.05
C LYS A 54 17.54 -4.27 17.30
N MET A 55 16.41 -4.13 17.99
CA MET A 55 16.30 -3.39 19.26
C MET A 55 15.14 -3.92 20.10
N PRO A 56 15.15 -3.73 21.43
CA PRO A 56 13.97 -4.01 22.25
C PRO A 56 12.79 -3.12 21.84
N TYR A 57 11.56 -3.61 21.97
CA TYR A 57 10.40 -2.73 21.89
C TYR A 57 10.48 -1.63 22.97
N PRO A 58 10.09 -0.39 22.65
CA PRO A 58 10.13 0.74 23.56
C PRO A 58 9.24 0.52 24.77
N SER A 59 9.68 0.93 25.95
CA SER A 59 8.91 0.79 27.18
C SER A 59 9.26 1.92 28.15
N PRO A 60 8.27 2.69 28.66
CA PRO A 60 6.85 2.64 28.32
C PRO A 60 6.49 3.35 26.99
N VAL A 61 5.33 3.02 26.41
CA VAL A 61 4.71 3.79 25.31
C VAL A 61 3.33 4.30 25.73
N GLN A 62 3.03 5.58 25.47
CA GLN A 62 1.77 6.20 25.86
C GLN A 62 0.57 5.66 25.04
N ALA A 63 -0.49 5.24 25.73
CA ALA A 63 -1.79 4.88 25.15
C ALA A 63 -2.80 6.04 25.30
N CYS A 64 -3.96 5.96 24.63
CA CYS A 64 -5.00 6.99 24.60
C CYS A 64 -5.65 7.28 25.95
N ASP A 65 -5.84 6.27 26.80
CA ASP A 65 -6.58 6.38 28.06
C ASP A 65 -5.70 6.80 29.24
N GLY A 66 -4.55 7.43 28.94
CA GLY A 66 -3.54 7.77 29.94
C GLY A 66 -2.70 6.58 30.40
N LYS A 67 -3.07 5.33 30.05
CA LYS A 67 -2.27 4.15 30.37
C LYS A 67 -1.00 4.10 29.52
N ARG A 68 -0.10 3.20 29.92
CA ARG A 68 1.16 2.94 29.23
C ARG A 68 1.22 1.48 28.85
N TRP A 69 1.63 1.22 27.61
CA TRP A 69 2.08 -0.10 27.21
C TRP A 69 3.49 -0.34 27.77
N LEU A 70 3.73 -1.53 28.31
CA LEU A 70 5.00 -1.95 28.87
C LEU A 70 5.50 -3.18 28.11
N ASN A 71 6.79 -3.19 27.77
CA ASN A 71 7.46 -4.37 27.23
C ASN A 71 7.80 -5.37 28.35
N SER A 72 6.77 -5.92 29.00
CA SER A 72 6.93 -6.82 30.16
C SER A 72 7.58 -8.16 29.82
N TYR A 73 7.59 -8.53 28.53
CA TYR A 73 8.14 -9.79 28.02
C TYR A 73 9.55 -9.62 27.42
N HIS A 74 10.13 -8.42 27.48
CA HIS A 74 11.44 -8.11 26.91
C HIS A 74 11.58 -8.52 25.44
N GLU A 75 10.51 -8.31 24.67
CA GLU A 75 10.46 -8.64 23.25
C GLU A 75 11.31 -7.66 22.44
N ASP A 76 11.95 -8.19 21.41
CA ASP A 76 12.71 -7.43 20.44
C ASP A 76 11.89 -7.22 19.15
N VAL A 77 12.24 -6.17 18.43
CA VAL A 77 11.88 -5.96 17.03
C VAL A 77 13.14 -5.98 16.17
N GLU A 78 13.06 -6.63 15.01
CA GLU A 78 14.14 -6.65 14.03
C GLU A 78 13.65 -6.29 12.62
N ASN A 79 14.56 -5.82 11.78
CA ASN A 79 14.35 -5.60 10.36
C ASN A 79 14.46 -6.91 9.58
N GLU A 80 14.08 -6.90 8.30
CA GLU A 80 14.05 -8.11 7.47
C GLU A 80 15.46 -8.63 7.18
N ASN A 81 16.45 -7.73 7.05
CA ASN A 81 17.85 -8.09 6.83
C ASN A 81 18.80 -7.37 7.79
N THR A 82 19.84 -8.06 8.26
CA THR A 82 20.95 -7.49 9.03
C THR A 82 21.63 -6.26 8.40
N SER A 83 21.63 -6.16 7.07
CA SER A 83 22.13 -4.99 6.34
C SER A 83 21.20 -3.76 6.44
N GLU A 84 19.95 -3.94 6.86
CA GLU A 84 18.98 -2.87 7.04
C GLU A 84 19.17 -2.23 8.42
N HIS A 85 20.18 -1.37 8.53
CA HIS A 85 20.41 -0.54 9.70
C HIS A 85 20.66 0.91 9.28
N GLY A 86 20.21 1.85 10.11
CA GLY A 86 20.20 3.27 9.80
C GLY A 86 21.51 4.00 10.13
N PRO A 87 21.46 5.34 10.20
CA PRO A 87 20.23 6.13 10.32
C PRO A 87 19.38 6.14 9.06
N TYR A 88 18.05 6.22 9.24
CA TYR A 88 17.09 6.35 8.13
C TYR A 88 16.16 7.54 8.38
N ALA A 89 15.91 8.33 7.33
CA ALA A 89 14.77 9.25 7.28
C ALA A 89 13.50 8.54 6.77
N MET A 90 12.33 9.15 6.98
CA MET A 90 11.02 8.52 6.71
C MET A 90 10.88 7.98 5.29
N LYS A 91 11.39 8.71 4.29
CA LYS A 91 11.34 8.34 2.87
C LYS A 91 12.02 7.00 2.62
N GLU A 92 13.27 6.85 3.05
CA GLU A 92 14.02 5.61 2.90
C GLU A 92 13.46 4.50 3.80
N ALA A 93 13.08 4.83 5.04
CA ALA A 93 12.48 3.88 5.95
C ALA A 93 11.16 3.30 5.44
N MET A 94 10.33 4.10 4.77
CA MET A 94 9.09 3.63 4.12
C MET A 94 9.40 2.74 2.92
N ALA A 95 10.33 3.16 2.05
CA ALA A 95 10.71 2.45 0.83
C ALA A 95 11.33 1.07 1.13
N LYS A 96 12.26 0.99 2.09
CA LYS A 96 12.89 -0.24 2.58
C LYS A 96 12.06 -0.99 3.61
N SER A 97 11.01 -0.36 4.11
CA SER A 97 10.12 -0.93 5.13
C SER A 97 10.83 -1.29 6.44
N ILE A 98 11.60 -0.36 6.99
CA ILE A 98 12.40 -0.55 8.21
C ILE A 98 11.50 -0.65 9.45
N ASN A 99 11.42 -1.82 10.08
CA ASN A 99 10.59 -2.07 11.27
C ASN A 99 11.01 -1.17 12.45
N THR A 100 12.31 -1.13 12.75
CA THR A 100 12.84 -0.39 13.90
C THR A 100 12.64 1.12 13.79
N TYR A 101 12.55 1.67 12.58
CA TYR A 101 12.19 3.08 12.35
C TYR A 101 10.75 3.37 12.82
N PHE A 102 9.78 2.57 12.37
CA PHE A 102 8.37 2.80 12.72
C PHE A 102 8.05 2.50 14.18
N VAL A 103 8.80 1.59 14.81
CA VAL A 103 8.69 1.34 16.25
C VAL A 103 9.28 2.51 17.06
N GLN A 104 10.41 3.10 16.66
CA GLN A 104 10.92 4.33 17.26
C GLN A 104 9.96 5.50 17.07
N MET A 105 9.33 5.61 15.90
CA MET A 105 8.29 6.61 15.65
C MET A 105 7.11 6.46 16.60
N ILE A 106 6.61 5.24 16.82
CA ILE A 106 5.57 4.98 17.83
C ILE A 106 6.06 5.35 19.24
N SER A 107 7.32 5.07 19.57
CA SER A 107 7.88 5.46 20.87
C SER A 107 7.83 6.96 21.09
N GLU A 108 8.04 7.76 20.03
CA GLU A 108 8.05 9.21 20.11
C GLU A 108 6.65 9.83 20.10
N ILE A 109 5.75 9.36 19.23
CA ILE A 109 4.42 9.96 19.06
C ILE A 109 3.35 9.32 19.98
N GLY A 110 3.63 8.15 20.54
CA GLY A 110 2.67 7.33 21.27
C GLY A 110 1.71 6.57 20.36
N LEU A 111 0.83 5.78 20.97
CA LEU A 111 -0.13 4.95 20.23
C LEU A 111 -1.40 5.72 19.84
N CYS A 112 -1.74 6.76 20.61
CA CYS A 112 -3.02 7.43 20.45
C CYS A 112 -3.20 8.17 19.11
N PRO A 113 -2.19 8.90 18.59
CA PRO A 113 -2.29 9.48 17.25
C PRO A 113 -2.56 8.43 16.18
N VAL A 114 -1.91 7.26 16.29
CA VAL A 114 -2.06 6.15 15.33
C VAL A 114 -3.47 5.60 15.37
N THR A 115 -3.99 5.25 16.56
CA THR A 115 -5.36 4.72 16.67
C THR A 115 -6.43 5.75 16.31
N THR A 116 -6.19 7.03 16.57
CA THR A 116 -7.09 8.10 16.15
C THR A 116 -7.13 8.24 14.63
N MET A 117 -5.98 8.16 13.96
CA MET A 117 -5.91 8.16 12.50
C MET A 117 -6.63 6.95 11.91
N THR A 118 -6.40 5.75 12.46
CA THR A 118 -7.05 4.52 11.96
C THR A 118 -8.56 4.52 12.20
N ASP A 119 -9.03 5.08 13.32
CA ASP A 119 -10.46 5.25 13.59
C ASP A 119 -11.12 6.16 12.53
N LYS A 120 -10.48 7.27 12.14
CA LYS A 120 -10.96 8.16 11.07
C LYS A 120 -10.96 7.49 9.69
N LEU A 121 -10.08 6.52 9.47
CA LEU A 121 -9.98 5.71 8.25
C LEU A 121 -10.86 4.46 8.30
N HIS A 122 -11.59 4.24 9.40
CA HIS A 122 -12.37 3.03 9.67
C HIS A 122 -11.55 1.73 9.53
N VAL A 123 -10.27 1.77 9.89
CA VAL A 123 -9.41 0.59 9.92
C VAL A 123 -9.67 -0.17 11.22
N VAL A 124 -10.44 -1.24 11.10
CA VAL A 124 -10.85 -2.14 12.19
C VAL A 124 -10.39 -3.57 11.90
N GLN A 125 -10.38 -4.42 12.94
CA GLN A 125 -10.11 -5.84 12.78
C GLN A 125 -11.23 -6.52 11.97
N GLY A 126 -10.98 -7.71 11.43
CA GLY A 126 -11.99 -8.45 10.63
C GLY A 126 -13.31 -8.73 11.35
N ASP A 127 -13.29 -8.80 12.69
CA ASP A 127 -14.49 -8.92 13.53
C ASP A 127 -15.17 -7.58 13.88
N GLY A 128 -14.66 -6.46 13.35
CA GLY A 128 -15.16 -5.12 13.60
C GLY A 128 -14.64 -4.46 14.88
N LYS A 129 -13.79 -5.13 15.67
CA LYS A 129 -13.21 -4.51 16.87
C LYS A 129 -12.16 -3.45 16.51
N LYS A 130 -12.01 -2.48 17.40
CA LYS A 130 -10.91 -1.50 17.33
C LYS A 130 -9.55 -2.20 17.39
N LEU A 131 -8.54 -1.53 16.83
CA LEU A 131 -7.17 -2.02 16.84
C LEU A 131 -6.58 -1.94 18.27
N PRO A 132 -5.72 -2.91 18.67
CA PRO A 132 -5.07 -2.90 19.97
C PRO A 132 -4.02 -1.78 20.05
N GLN A 133 -3.81 -1.26 21.25
CA GLN A 133 -2.80 -0.25 21.53
C GLN A 133 -1.50 -0.92 21.99
N ALA A 134 -0.72 -1.41 21.03
CA ALA A 134 0.62 -1.97 21.24
C ALA A 134 1.57 -1.57 20.10
N PRO A 135 2.88 -1.37 20.33
CA PRO A 135 3.82 -0.95 19.29
C PRO A 135 3.93 -1.90 18.09
N SER A 136 3.63 -3.19 18.28
CA SER A 136 3.56 -4.18 17.20
C SER A 136 2.52 -3.86 16.11
N ILE A 137 1.60 -2.92 16.37
CA ILE A 137 0.67 -2.42 15.36
C ILE A 137 1.40 -1.82 14.14
N ALA A 138 2.58 -1.21 14.32
CA ALA A 138 3.42 -0.73 13.20
C ALA A 138 3.83 -1.85 12.23
N LEU A 139 3.82 -3.09 12.68
CA LEU A 139 4.13 -4.27 11.88
C LEU A 139 2.87 -5.01 11.41
N GLY A 140 1.67 -4.45 11.59
CA GLY A 140 0.42 -5.02 11.08
C GLY A 140 0.09 -6.39 11.69
N ALA A 141 0.34 -6.56 12.99
CA ALA A 141 0.15 -7.83 13.70
C ALA A 141 -1.32 -8.29 13.84
N VAL A 142 -2.29 -7.44 13.46
CA VAL A 142 -3.72 -7.73 13.59
C VAL A 142 -4.39 -7.96 12.24
N GLY A 143 -5.39 -8.84 12.24
CA GLY A 143 -6.11 -9.21 11.04
C GLY A 143 -7.11 -8.15 10.57
N ILE A 144 -6.93 -7.67 9.34
CA ILE A 144 -7.79 -6.66 8.70
C ILE A 144 -8.26 -7.20 7.36
N SER A 145 -9.46 -6.82 6.92
CA SER A 145 -9.99 -7.26 5.62
C SER A 145 -9.37 -6.48 4.45
N PRO A 146 -9.21 -7.10 3.27
CA PRO A 146 -8.77 -6.40 2.06
C PRO A 146 -9.60 -5.16 1.72
N LEU A 147 -10.93 -5.21 1.85
CA LEU A 147 -11.80 -4.05 1.58
C LEU A 147 -11.51 -2.89 2.53
N THR A 148 -11.28 -3.17 3.81
CA THR A 148 -10.88 -2.16 4.80
C THR A 148 -9.56 -1.50 4.40
N MET A 149 -8.55 -2.30 4.01
CA MET A 149 -7.25 -1.78 3.57
C MET A 149 -7.36 -0.95 2.29
N ALA A 150 -8.11 -1.41 1.29
CA ALA A 150 -8.33 -0.70 0.04
C ALA A 150 -9.04 0.64 0.27
N SER A 151 -10.08 0.65 1.12
CA SER A 151 -10.85 1.87 1.45
C SER A 151 -9.98 2.89 2.21
N ALA A 152 -9.14 2.43 3.12
CA ALA A 152 -8.20 3.29 3.83
C ALA A 152 -7.13 3.88 2.90
N TYR A 153 -6.56 3.08 1.99
CA TYR A 153 -5.57 3.57 1.01
C TYR A 153 -6.18 4.49 -0.04
N ALA A 154 -7.45 4.28 -0.42
CA ALA A 154 -8.20 5.23 -1.25
C ALA A 154 -8.27 6.62 -0.62
N THR A 155 -8.17 6.73 0.71
CA THR A 155 -8.14 8.01 1.40
C THR A 155 -6.87 8.80 1.13
N PHE A 156 -5.72 8.13 0.92
CA PHE A 156 -4.50 8.80 0.49
C PHE A 156 -4.63 9.31 -0.96
N ALA A 157 -5.23 8.49 -1.83
CA ALA A 157 -5.53 8.87 -3.21
C ALA A 157 -6.47 10.09 -3.30
N SER A 158 -7.48 10.15 -2.43
CA SER A 158 -8.47 11.23 -2.35
C SER A 158 -8.01 12.42 -1.50
N ARG A 159 -6.70 12.58 -1.32
CA ARG A 159 -6.06 13.69 -0.59
C ARG A 159 -6.64 13.89 0.82
N GLY A 160 -6.93 12.79 1.50
CA GLY A 160 -7.34 12.75 2.91
C GLY A 160 -8.84 12.61 3.15
N THR A 161 -9.67 12.41 2.12
CA THR A 161 -11.12 12.22 2.27
C THR A 161 -11.51 10.73 2.26
N TYR A 162 -11.85 10.19 3.42
CA TYR A 162 -12.38 8.83 3.53
C TYR A 162 -13.82 8.80 3.03
N CYS A 163 -14.19 7.77 2.28
CA CYS A 163 -15.55 7.57 1.81
C CYS A 163 -15.96 6.11 2.09
N THR A 164 -17.13 5.89 2.71
CA THR A 164 -17.60 4.54 3.02
C THR A 164 -17.82 3.73 1.73
N PRO A 165 -17.35 2.48 1.65
CA PRO A 165 -17.56 1.64 0.49
C PRO A 165 -19.04 1.26 0.35
N VAL A 166 -19.55 1.24 -0.89
CA VAL A 166 -20.89 0.74 -1.23
C VAL A 166 -20.79 -0.21 -2.43
N ALA A 167 -21.55 -1.30 -2.41
CA ALA A 167 -21.56 -2.29 -3.48
C ALA A 167 -22.77 -2.16 -4.42
N ILE A 168 -23.79 -1.39 -4.02
CA ILE A 168 -25.06 -1.30 -4.73
C ILE A 168 -25.26 0.13 -5.22
N GLU A 169 -25.17 0.33 -6.52
CA GLU A 169 -25.37 1.65 -7.16
C GLU A 169 -26.85 1.95 -7.42
N SER A 170 -27.64 0.94 -7.78
CA SER A 170 -29.08 1.11 -8.00
C SER A 170 -29.82 -0.21 -7.83
N ILE A 171 -31.07 -0.13 -7.36
CA ILE A 171 -32.03 -1.24 -7.37
C ILE A 171 -33.31 -0.72 -8.02
N THR A 172 -33.88 -1.52 -8.93
CA THR A 172 -35.19 -1.25 -9.53
C THR A 172 -36.12 -2.44 -9.35
N GLN A 173 -37.39 -2.18 -9.02
CA GLN A 173 -38.45 -3.17 -8.90
C GLN A 173 -39.53 -2.93 -9.94
N ARG A 174 -40.01 -3.99 -10.61
CA ARG A 174 -41.21 -3.91 -11.44
C ARG A 174 -42.46 -4.26 -10.64
N VAL A 175 -43.46 -3.38 -10.65
CA VAL A 175 -44.77 -3.58 -10.02
C VAL A 175 -45.85 -3.11 -10.98
N GLY A 176 -46.78 -3.99 -11.34
CA GLY A 176 -47.94 -3.64 -12.19
C GLY A 176 -47.58 -3.02 -13.55
N GLY A 177 -46.46 -3.42 -14.15
CA GLY A 177 -45.96 -2.86 -15.43
C GLY A 177 -45.13 -1.58 -15.29
N GLN A 178 -44.99 -1.00 -14.09
CA GLN A 178 -44.14 0.16 -13.83
C GLN A 178 -42.81 -0.26 -13.22
N THR A 179 -41.74 0.50 -13.50
CA THR A 179 -40.43 0.34 -12.87
C THR A 179 -40.26 1.40 -11.80
N LYS A 180 -39.95 0.98 -10.56
CA LYS A 180 -39.73 1.84 -9.40
C LYS A 180 -38.29 1.68 -8.91
N ALA A 181 -37.59 2.79 -8.71
CA ALA A 181 -36.29 2.79 -8.03
C ALA A 181 -36.46 2.53 -6.53
N LEU A 182 -35.60 1.68 -5.97
CA LEU A 182 -35.52 1.41 -4.53
C LEU A 182 -34.31 2.15 -3.93
N PRO A 183 -34.39 2.58 -2.66
CA PRO A 183 -33.26 3.21 -2.00
C PRO A 183 -32.12 2.21 -1.86
N VAL A 184 -30.89 2.70 -2.06
CA VAL A 184 -29.64 1.95 -1.87
C VAL A 184 -28.74 2.71 -0.89
N PRO A 185 -27.82 2.02 -0.18
CA PRO A 185 -26.85 2.68 0.67
C PRO A 185 -26.06 3.74 -0.10
N LYS A 186 -25.91 4.93 0.47
CA LYS A 186 -25.09 6.00 -0.11
C LYS A 186 -23.74 6.04 0.59
N THR A 187 -22.69 6.32 -0.19
CA THR A 187 -21.39 6.66 0.38
C THR A 187 -21.51 7.91 1.25
N THR A 188 -20.89 7.86 2.43
CA THR A 188 -20.66 9.01 3.28
C THR A 188 -19.16 9.32 3.25
N CYS A 189 -18.81 10.59 3.02
CA CYS A 189 -17.42 11.02 2.96
C CYS A 189 -17.08 11.97 4.10
N THR A 190 -15.92 11.77 4.72
CA THR A 190 -15.41 12.57 5.83
C THR A 190 -13.92 12.84 5.65
N ARG A 191 -13.44 13.99 6.13
CA ARG A 191 -12.01 14.31 6.10
C ARG A 191 -11.29 13.57 7.23
N ALA A 192 -10.40 12.65 6.88
CA ALA A 192 -9.62 11.86 7.83
C ALA A 192 -8.29 12.53 8.22
N MET A 193 -7.63 13.18 7.25
CA MET A 193 -6.35 13.89 7.44
C MET A 193 -6.28 15.12 6.55
N SER A 194 -5.30 15.99 6.79
CA SER A 194 -5.05 17.14 5.90
C SER A 194 -4.58 16.69 4.50
N GLU A 195 -4.84 17.52 3.49
CA GLU A 195 -4.35 17.27 2.13
C GLU A 195 -2.82 17.18 2.10
N LYS A 196 -2.13 18.04 2.86
CA LYS A 196 -0.67 18.01 3.00
C LYS A 196 -0.17 16.67 3.53
N THR A 197 -0.82 16.11 4.55
CA THR A 197 -0.48 14.79 5.09
C THR A 197 -0.66 13.71 4.03
N ALA A 198 -1.80 13.69 3.34
CA ALA A 198 -2.08 12.71 2.30
C ALA A 198 -1.09 12.81 1.12
N ASP A 199 -0.81 14.03 0.65
CA ASP A 199 0.15 14.30 -0.44
C ASP A 199 1.59 13.91 -0.04
N THR A 200 1.96 14.11 1.23
CA THR A 200 3.24 13.64 1.77
C THR A 200 3.30 12.10 1.80
N VAL A 201 2.22 11.43 2.25
CA VAL A 201 2.14 9.96 2.23
C VAL A 201 2.19 9.42 0.80
N ASN A 202 1.54 10.07 -0.16
CA ASN A 202 1.62 9.72 -1.59
C ASN A 202 3.07 9.75 -2.08
N THR A 203 3.82 10.80 -1.74
CA THR A 203 5.24 10.94 -2.08
C THR A 203 6.08 9.79 -1.48
N LEU A 204 5.85 9.47 -0.20
CA LEU A 204 6.55 8.38 0.48
C LEU A 204 6.26 7.01 -0.15
N LEU A 205 5.00 6.77 -0.54
CA LEU A 205 4.54 5.50 -1.10
C LEU A 205 4.87 5.32 -2.58
N GLN A 206 5.05 6.40 -3.35
CA GLN A 206 5.66 6.32 -4.68
C GLN A 206 7.09 5.79 -4.58
N GLY A 207 7.87 6.26 -3.61
CA GLY A 207 9.24 5.77 -3.40
C GLY A 207 9.35 4.27 -3.16
N VAL A 208 8.31 3.64 -2.58
CA VAL A 208 8.23 2.18 -2.41
C VAL A 208 8.14 1.46 -3.76
N ILE A 209 7.41 2.03 -4.71
CA ILE A 209 7.26 1.51 -6.06
C ILE A 209 8.49 1.83 -6.91
N ASP A 210 8.99 3.06 -6.87
CA ASP A 210 10.05 3.48 -7.80
C ASP A 210 11.41 2.83 -7.50
N SER A 211 11.71 2.66 -6.21
CA SER A 211 13.04 2.24 -5.75
C SER A 211 13.04 1.35 -4.52
N GLY A 212 11.87 1.03 -3.97
CA GLY A 212 11.72 0.27 -2.75
C GLY A 212 11.28 -1.17 -2.96
N THR A 213 10.67 -1.73 -1.93
CA THR A 213 10.22 -3.13 -1.91
C THR A 213 9.09 -3.44 -2.90
N GLY A 214 8.45 -2.44 -3.51
CA GLY A 214 7.26 -2.61 -4.36
C GLY A 214 7.51 -2.52 -5.86
N GLN A 215 8.77 -2.45 -6.31
CA GLN A 215 9.13 -2.20 -7.72
C GLN A 215 8.40 -3.07 -8.75
N GLN A 216 8.22 -4.36 -8.46
CA GLN A 216 7.59 -5.29 -9.39
C GLN A 216 6.08 -5.05 -9.57
N ALA A 217 5.45 -4.33 -8.64
CA ALA A 217 4.01 -4.04 -8.68
C ALA A 217 3.67 -2.74 -9.41
N GLY A 218 4.66 -1.91 -9.73
CA GLY A 218 4.43 -0.58 -10.31
C GLY A 218 3.71 -0.60 -11.64
N LEU A 219 2.84 0.40 -11.86
CA LEU A 219 2.25 0.70 -13.17
C LEU A 219 3.17 1.68 -13.91
N SER A 220 3.36 1.48 -15.21
CA SER A 220 4.24 2.33 -16.03
C SER A 220 3.49 3.42 -16.79
N ASP A 221 2.16 3.31 -16.92
CA ASP A 221 1.32 4.19 -17.74
C ASP A 221 0.63 5.30 -16.93
N ARG A 222 0.79 5.31 -15.60
CA ARG A 222 0.12 6.24 -14.69
C ARG A 222 0.80 6.32 -13.33
N ASP A 223 0.57 7.44 -12.65
CA ASP A 223 0.96 7.62 -11.26
C ASP A 223 0.31 6.56 -10.37
N ASN A 224 1.15 5.89 -9.59
CA ASN A 224 0.73 4.87 -8.65
C ASN A 224 1.62 4.86 -7.41
N ALA A 225 1.04 4.46 -6.29
CA ALA A 225 1.69 4.41 -5.00
C ALA A 225 1.20 3.16 -4.27
N GLY A 226 2.04 2.55 -3.45
CA GLY A 226 1.62 1.34 -2.75
C GLY A 226 2.64 0.84 -1.74
N LYS A 227 2.24 -0.19 -1.01
CA LYS A 227 3.06 -0.77 0.05
C LYS A 227 2.94 -2.28 0.04
N THR A 228 4.09 -2.94 0.12
CA THR A 228 4.19 -4.37 0.43
C THR A 228 4.02 -4.63 1.92
N GLY A 229 3.42 -5.76 2.24
CA GLY A 229 3.38 -6.34 3.57
C GLY A 229 3.75 -7.80 3.53
N THR A 230 4.57 -8.20 4.50
CA THR A 230 4.91 -9.60 4.74
C THR A 230 4.89 -9.78 6.25
N THR A 231 4.28 -10.86 6.73
CA THR A 231 4.23 -11.17 8.16
C THR A 231 5.26 -12.23 8.52
N ASP A 232 5.44 -12.47 9.82
CA ASP A 232 6.31 -13.52 10.32
C ASP A 232 6.00 -14.87 9.69
N GLU A 233 7.07 -15.64 9.45
CA GLU A 233 7.02 -16.94 8.74
C GLU A 233 6.37 -16.88 7.36
N ARG A 234 6.16 -15.66 6.81
CA ARG A 234 5.55 -15.41 5.51
C ARG A 234 4.18 -16.08 5.39
N LYS A 235 3.40 -16.09 6.48
CA LYS A 235 2.03 -16.63 6.49
C LYS A 235 1.05 -15.76 5.71
N ASN A 236 1.33 -14.47 5.60
CA ASN A 236 0.56 -13.51 4.83
C ASN A 236 1.51 -12.64 4.00
N ALA A 237 1.21 -12.52 2.72
CA ALA A 237 1.82 -11.57 1.81
C ALA A 237 0.74 -10.62 1.31
N TRP A 238 1.06 -9.34 1.29
CA TRP A 238 0.16 -8.27 0.93
C TRP A 238 0.80 -7.30 -0.05
N PHE A 239 -0.03 -6.78 -0.94
CA PHE A 239 0.24 -5.54 -1.64
C PHE A 239 -1.02 -4.69 -1.60
N VAL A 240 -0.90 -3.45 -1.13
CA VAL A 240 -1.99 -2.48 -1.15
C VAL A 240 -1.48 -1.26 -1.90
N GLY A 241 -2.17 -0.90 -2.97
CA GLY A 241 -1.75 0.18 -3.85
C GLY A 241 -2.92 0.91 -4.46
N TYR A 242 -2.63 2.08 -5.01
CA TYR A 242 -3.61 2.96 -5.59
C TYR A 242 -3.01 3.88 -6.65
N THR A 243 -3.91 4.41 -7.45
CA THR A 243 -3.76 5.56 -8.35
C THR A 243 -4.69 6.66 -7.83
N PRO A 244 -4.65 7.91 -8.34
CA PRO A 244 -5.56 8.93 -7.81
C PRO A 244 -7.05 8.65 -8.04
N ASN A 245 -7.41 7.68 -8.90
CA ASN A 245 -8.80 7.34 -9.19
C ASN A 245 -9.21 5.88 -8.85
N MET A 246 -8.33 5.06 -8.29
CA MET A 246 -8.66 3.69 -7.87
C MET A 246 -7.67 3.15 -6.85
N ALA A 247 -8.15 2.42 -5.84
CA ALA A 247 -7.33 1.70 -4.87
C ALA A 247 -7.68 0.21 -4.86
N GLY A 248 -6.69 -0.63 -4.56
CA GLY A 248 -6.84 -2.09 -4.50
C GLY A 248 -5.94 -2.68 -3.42
N ALA A 249 -6.40 -3.77 -2.81
CA ALA A 249 -5.66 -4.54 -1.82
C ALA A 249 -5.68 -6.00 -2.22
N VAL A 250 -4.50 -6.62 -2.27
CA VAL A 250 -4.33 -8.04 -2.57
C VAL A 250 -3.65 -8.70 -1.38
N TRP A 251 -4.29 -9.74 -0.87
CA TRP A 251 -3.75 -10.65 0.11
C TRP A 251 -3.54 -12.01 -0.52
N VAL A 252 -2.42 -12.64 -0.21
CA VAL A 252 -2.12 -14.03 -0.53
C VAL A 252 -1.69 -14.72 0.75
N GLY A 253 -2.33 -15.85 1.04
CA GLY A 253 -2.04 -16.68 2.21
C GLY A 253 -3.04 -17.82 2.33
N SER A 254 -2.93 -18.57 3.42
CA SER A 254 -3.90 -19.61 3.77
C SER A 254 -4.93 -19.05 4.75
N ALA A 255 -6.21 -19.27 4.49
CA ALA A 255 -7.28 -18.89 5.41
C ALA A 255 -7.12 -19.49 6.81
N SER A 256 -6.52 -20.69 6.92
CA SER A 256 -6.25 -21.31 8.22
C SER A 256 -5.05 -20.70 8.96
N GLN A 257 -4.26 -19.84 8.30
CA GLN A 257 -3.04 -19.21 8.83
C GLN A 257 -1.95 -20.22 9.26
N LYS A 258 -2.07 -21.49 8.83
CA LYS A 258 -1.15 -22.58 9.18
C LYS A 258 -0.05 -22.81 8.14
N VAL A 259 -0.15 -22.21 6.96
CA VAL A 259 0.80 -22.42 5.85
C VAL A 259 1.85 -21.33 5.89
N LYS A 260 3.12 -21.74 6.04
CA LYS A 260 4.28 -20.88 5.80
C LYS A 260 4.54 -20.83 4.30
N MET A 261 4.69 -19.65 3.71
CA MET A 261 4.99 -19.51 2.29
C MET A 261 6.49 -19.46 2.03
N THR A 262 7.17 -20.56 2.39
CA THR A 262 8.61 -20.77 2.23
C THR A 262 8.84 -22.10 1.51
N GLY A 263 9.63 -22.11 0.43
CA GLY A 263 9.82 -23.30 -0.41
C GLY A 263 8.49 -23.83 -0.98
N ILE A 264 7.59 -22.93 -1.36
CA ILE A 264 6.21 -23.26 -1.74
C ILE A 264 5.97 -23.05 -3.24
N ARG A 265 5.04 -23.82 -3.82
CA ARG A 265 4.59 -23.62 -5.19
C ARG A 265 3.28 -22.84 -5.23
N ILE A 266 3.26 -21.69 -5.90
CA ILE A 266 2.05 -20.86 -6.12
C ILE A 266 1.91 -20.64 -7.62
N GLY A 267 0.72 -20.91 -8.18
CA GLY A 267 0.48 -20.75 -9.62
C GLY A 267 1.41 -21.59 -10.51
N GLY A 268 1.97 -22.69 -10.00
CA GLY A 268 2.93 -23.52 -10.73
C GLY A 268 4.39 -23.05 -10.66
N ILE A 269 4.69 -21.96 -9.96
CA ILE A 269 6.03 -21.39 -9.78
C ILE A 269 6.53 -21.68 -8.37
N MET A 270 7.79 -22.09 -8.23
CA MET A 270 8.42 -22.29 -6.93
C MET A 270 8.92 -20.95 -6.37
N HIS A 271 8.66 -20.72 -5.09
CA HIS A 271 9.12 -19.56 -4.34
C HIS A 271 9.89 -20.01 -3.10
N ASP A 272 11.15 -19.62 -2.97
CA ASP A 272 11.96 -19.90 -1.77
C ASP A 272 11.41 -19.14 -0.56
N LEU A 273 11.10 -17.85 -0.76
CA LEU A 273 10.40 -16.99 0.20
C LEU A 273 9.35 -16.19 -0.57
N VAL A 274 8.15 -16.05 -0.01
CA VAL A 274 7.09 -15.21 -0.60
C VAL A 274 6.98 -13.89 0.14
N PHE A 275 7.13 -12.80 -0.59
CA PHE A 275 6.96 -11.43 -0.15
C PHE A 275 5.75 -10.77 -0.81
N GLY A 276 5.36 -9.62 -0.27
CA GLY A 276 4.33 -8.77 -0.88
C GLY A 276 4.63 -8.35 -2.34
N ALA A 277 5.90 -8.33 -2.74
CA ALA A 277 6.31 -7.97 -4.10
C ALA A 277 6.12 -9.12 -5.11
N ASP A 278 6.16 -10.37 -4.67
CA ASP A 278 6.30 -11.52 -5.58
C ASP A 278 4.96 -11.98 -6.16
N VAL A 279 3.95 -12.13 -5.29
CA VAL A 279 2.65 -12.69 -5.69
C VAL A 279 1.53 -11.65 -5.62
N PRO A 280 1.27 -10.96 -4.47
CA PRO A 280 0.16 -10.03 -4.44
C PRO A 280 0.43 -8.76 -5.26
N GLY A 281 1.70 -8.32 -5.39
CA GLY A 281 2.09 -7.19 -6.24
C GLY A 281 1.70 -7.37 -7.71
N PRO A 282 2.12 -8.45 -8.40
CA PRO A 282 1.72 -8.72 -9.78
C PRO A 282 0.20 -8.90 -9.96
N ILE A 283 -0.48 -9.56 -9.02
CA ILE A 283 -1.95 -9.69 -9.05
C ILE A 283 -2.59 -8.29 -9.00
N TRP A 284 -2.12 -7.42 -8.11
CA TRP A 284 -2.60 -6.04 -8.02
C TRP A 284 -2.35 -5.29 -9.32
N ARG A 285 -1.14 -5.37 -9.86
CA ARG A 285 -0.75 -4.69 -11.10
C ARG A 285 -1.64 -5.10 -12.27
N ASP A 286 -1.84 -6.40 -12.45
CA ASP A 286 -2.64 -6.94 -13.55
C ASP A 286 -4.12 -6.55 -13.40
N ALA A 287 -4.68 -6.63 -12.18
CA ALA A 287 -6.04 -6.20 -11.89
C ALA A 287 -6.25 -4.70 -12.16
N MET A 288 -5.34 -3.85 -11.68
CA MET A 288 -5.41 -2.40 -11.88
C MET A 288 -5.23 -2.01 -13.35
N THR A 289 -4.32 -2.68 -14.07
CA THR A 289 -4.11 -2.46 -15.51
C THR A 289 -5.39 -2.72 -16.29
N GLY A 290 -6.06 -3.85 -16.04
CA GLY A 290 -7.33 -4.17 -16.68
C GLY A 290 -8.45 -3.20 -16.29
N ALA A 291 -8.60 -2.91 -15.00
CA ALA A 291 -9.66 -2.05 -14.49
C ALA A 291 -9.56 -0.58 -14.97
N LEU A 292 -8.34 -0.10 -15.22
CA LEU A 292 -8.06 1.27 -15.62
C LEU A 292 -7.80 1.45 -17.12
N GLN A 293 -7.95 0.39 -17.93
CA GLN A 293 -7.80 0.47 -19.37
C GLN A 293 -8.78 1.51 -19.97
N GLY A 294 -8.25 2.48 -20.72
CA GLY A 294 -9.04 3.56 -21.32
C GLY A 294 -9.66 4.55 -20.33
N LYS A 295 -9.31 4.47 -19.04
CA LYS A 295 -9.72 5.45 -18.02
C LYS A 295 -8.69 6.58 -17.91
N PRO A 296 -9.11 7.79 -17.47
CA PRO A 296 -8.18 8.88 -17.19
C PRO A 296 -7.04 8.45 -16.25
N ALA A 297 -5.86 9.02 -16.46
CA ALA A 297 -4.66 8.84 -15.64
C ALA A 297 -4.30 10.19 -14.99
N PRO A 298 -5.02 10.62 -13.94
CA PRO A 298 -4.64 11.79 -13.17
C PRO A 298 -3.28 11.58 -12.47
N SER A 299 -2.60 12.67 -12.14
CA SER A 299 -1.34 12.66 -11.38
C SER A 299 -1.57 12.95 -9.90
N PHE A 300 -0.64 12.50 -9.06
CA PHE A 300 -0.60 12.90 -7.65
C PHE A 300 -0.10 14.34 -7.49
N ASN A 301 -0.47 14.96 -6.36
CA ASN A 301 0.22 16.15 -5.89
C ASN A 301 1.44 15.73 -5.06
N ILE A 302 2.64 15.95 -5.59
CA ILE A 302 3.90 15.50 -4.97
C ILE A 302 4.53 16.63 -4.16
N ILE A 303 4.96 16.27 -2.96
CA ILE A 303 5.64 17.18 -2.03
C ILE A 303 7.13 16.90 -2.11
N ASP A 304 7.96 17.94 -2.21
CA ASP A 304 9.40 17.78 -2.11
C ASP A 304 9.79 17.40 -0.67
N ILE A 305 10.39 16.22 -0.52
CA ILE A 305 10.95 15.72 0.74
C ILE A 305 12.46 15.63 0.51
N PRO A 306 13.25 16.58 1.04
CA PRO A 306 14.68 16.64 0.77
C PRO A 306 15.39 15.42 1.37
N ASP A 307 16.33 14.87 0.62
CA ASP A 307 17.16 13.76 1.10
C ASP A 307 18.16 14.28 2.16
N PRO A 308 18.34 13.57 3.28
CA PRO A 308 19.34 13.94 4.28
C PRO A 308 20.73 14.05 3.65
N GLY A 309 21.35 15.24 3.73
CA GLY A 309 22.75 15.45 3.35
C GLY A 309 23.04 15.92 1.92
N LYS A 310 22.05 15.99 1.00
CA LYS A 310 22.29 16.52 -0.37
C LYS A 310 22.34 18.04 -0.45
N ASP A 311 21.67 18.76 0.46
CA ASP A 311 21.63 20.23 0.46
C ASP A 311 22.82 20.91 1.14
N LYS A 312 23.72 20.16 1.79
CA LYS A 312 24.92 20.76 2.41
C LYS A 312 25.99 21.21 1.40
N ASN A 313 25.82 20.92 0.11
CA ASN A 313 26.77 21.28 -0.95
C ASN A 313 26.31 22.39 -1.90
N LYS A 314 25.14 23.01 -1.69
CA LYS A 314 24.79 24.26 -2.39
C LYS A 314 25.14 25.46 -1.51
N GLY A 315 26.42 25.82 -1.54
CA GLY A 315 26.85 27.14 -1.04
C GLY A 315 26.08 28.26 -1.76
N PRO A 316 25.93 29.45 -1.13
CA PRO A 316 25.18 30.53 -1.73
C PRO A 316 25.91 31.00 -2.99
N ASP A 317 25.30 30.75 -4.15
CA ASP A 317 25.75 31.29 -5.42
C ASP A 317 25.57 32.81 -5.35
N LYS A 318 26.64 33.52 -4.98
CA LYS A 318 26.64 34.97 -4.93
C LYS A 318 26.69 35.48 -6.35
N ASP A 319 25.54 35.98 -6.79
CA ASP A 319 25.40 37.02 -7.79
C ASP A 319 26.60 37.99 -7.76
N LYS A 320 27.47 37.86 -8.77
CA LYS A 320 28.38 38.93 -9.18
C LYS A 320 28.41 39.02 -10.68
N ASN A 321 27.30 39.48 -11.25
CA ASN A 321 27.33 40.18 -12.51
C ASN A 321 27.38 41.69 -12.21
N LYS A 322 28.58 42.30 -12.26
CA LYS A 322 28.79 43.71 -12.61
C LYS A 322 30.28 44.04 -12.74
N ASP A 323 30.55 44.67 -13.89
CA ASP A 323 31.59 45.67 -14.18
C ASP A 323 32.99 45.25 -14.72
N LYS A 324 33.14 45.65 -16.00
CA LYS A 324 34.26 46.44 -16.57
C LYS A 324 35.43 45.70 -17.24
N ASN A 325 35.24 45.52 -18.55
CA ASN A 325 36.07 46.07 -19.63
C ASN A 325 37.46 46.65 -19.22
N LYS A 326 38.54 45.97 -19.64
CA LYS A 326 39.83 46.51 -20.09
C LYS A 326 40.66 45.38 -20.71
N GLY A 327 41.24 45.66 -21.88
CA GLY A 327 41.82 44.66 -22.80
C GLY A 327 43.28 44.30 -22.59
N GLY A 328 43.86 43.64 -23.60
CA GLY A 328 45.31 43.41 -23.71
C GLY A 328 45.71 42.01 -24.16
N ASP A 329 45.63 41.78 -25.47
CA ASP A 329 46.66 41.20 -26.37
C ASP A 329 47.63 40.06 -25.93
N LYS A 330 47.86 39.18 -26.92
CA LYS A 330 48.96 38.22 -27.18
C LYS A 330 49.05 36.88 -26.43
N GLY A 331 49.15 35.80 -27.22
CA GLY A 331 49.98 34.65 -26.84
C GLY A 331 49.66 33.32 -27.51
N LYS A 332 50.30 33.06 -28.66
CA LYS A 332 50.35 31.80 -29.42
C LYS A 332 50.67 30.54 -28.58
N GLY A 333 50.17 29.38 -29.02
CA GLY A 333 50.73 28.08 -28.62
C GLY A 333 49.98 26.87 -29.18
N ARG A 334 50.56 26.22 -30.19
CA ARG A 334 50.11 24.96 -30.84
C ARG A 334 50.53 23.73 -30.01
N GLY A 335 49.83 22.60 -30.19
CA GLY A 335 50.51 21.30 -30.39
C GLY A 335 49.99 20.06 -29.65
N HIS A 336 49.54 19.08 -30.47
CA HIS A 336 49.66 17.61 -30.32
C HIS A 336 48.76 16.87 -29.30
N ARG A 337 47.85 15.98 -29.75
CA ARG A 337 48.00 14.59 -30.29
C ARG A 337 48.47 13.58 -29.23
N GLY A 338 47.53 12.73 -28.79
CA GLY A 338 47.60 11.25 -28.91
C GLY A 338 47.99 10.65 -27.55
N ASP A 339 47.63 9.46 -27.12
CA ASP A 339 46.88 8.33 -27.69
C ASP A 339 46.68 7.32 -26.54
N GLY A 340 45.72 6.40 -26.68
CA GLY A 340 45.78 5.05 -26.12
C GLY A 340 45.41 4.80 -24.64
N GLY A 341 44.41 3.94 -24.43
CA GLY A 341 44.19 3.26 -23.14
C GLY A 341 42.80 2.64 -22.99
N ASP A 342 42.46 1.69 -23.86
CA ASP A 342 41.36 0.72 -23.68
C ASP A 342 41.60 -0.15 -22.45
N ASP A 343 40.52 -0.45 -21.71
CA ASP A 343 40.22 -1.68 -20.96
C ASP A 343 38.85 -1.41 -20.29
N GLY A 344 37.73 -2.06 -20.62
CA GLY A 344 37.53 -3.47 -20.91
C GLY A 344 36.65 -4.05 -19.79
N GLY A 345 35.33 -4.12 -20.00
CA GLY A 345 34.42 -4.71 -18.99
C GLY A 345 32.93 -4.47 -19.18
N GLY A 346 32.40 -4.58 -20.41
CA GLY A 346 30.96 -4.59 -20.67
C GLY A 346 30.35 -5.94 -20.29
N LEU A 347 29.31 -5.92 -19.45
CA LEU A 347 28.38 -7.03 -19.25
C LEU A 347 27.29 -6.96 -20.34
N PRO A 348 26.94 -8.07 -21.00
CA PRO A 348 26.02 -8.02 -22.14
C PRO A 348 24.57 -7.92 -21.67
N GLY A 349 23.85 -6.96 -22.24
CA GLY A 349 22.41 -6.90 -22.22
C GLY A 349 21.77 -7.80 -23.28
N GLY A 350 20.58 -8.29 -22.95
CA GLY A 350 19.52 -8.64 -23.91
C GLY A 350 18.83 -10.00 -23.63
N PRO A 351 17.56 -10.20 -24.09
CA PRO A 351 16.64 -9.25 -24.69
C PRO A 351 15.27 -9.16 -23.98
N ALA A 352 14.59 -8.04 -24.25
CA ALA A 352 13.15 -7.92 -24.11
C ALA A 352 12.43 -8.78 -25.19
N GLY A 353 11.22 -9.26 -24.85
CA GLY A 353 10.25 -9.75 -25.83
C GLY A 353 9.81 -11.20 -25.63
N GLY A 354 8.67 -11.39 -24.96
CA GLY A 354 8.02 -12.69 -24.82
C GLY A 354 6.65 -12.54 -24.18
N GLY A 355 5.72 -11.91 -24.88
CA GLY A 355 4.31 -11.90 -24.49
C GLY A 355 3.75 -13.32 -24.55
N THR A 356 3.53 -13.94 -23.40
CA THR A 356 2.67 -15.12 -23.28
C THR A 356 1.31 -14.64 -22.79
N GLY A 357 0.38 -14.48 -23.73
CA GLY A 357 -1.02 -14.23 -23.44
C GLY A 357 -1.60 -15.39 -22.62
N PHE A 358 -2.10 -15.09 -21.43
CA PHE A 358 -3.07 -15.96 -20.78
C PHE A 358 -4.36 -15.96 -21.62
N PRO A 359 -5.02 -17.11 -21.79
CA PRO A 359 -6.28 -17.17 -22.53
C PRO A 359 -7.30 -16.27 -21.84
N GLY A 360 -7.89 -15.37 -22.63
CA GLY A 360 -8.85 -14.38 -22.16
C GLY A 360 -9.98 -15.04 -21.35
N PHE A 361 -10.35 -14.38 -20.26
CA PHE A 361 -11.59 -14.67 -19.55
C PHE A 361 -12.73 -14.75 -20.57
N PRO A 362 -13.56 -15.82 -20.59
CA PRO A 362 -14.74 -15.86 -21.43
C PRO A 362 -15.62 -14.64 -21.11
N GLY A 363 -15.80 -13.77 -22.11
CA GLY A 363 -16.75 -12.66 -22.03
C GLY A 363 -18.14 -13.23 -21.76
N GLY A 364 -18.70 -12.89 -20.60
CA GLY A 364 -20.03 -13.36 -20.18
C GLY A 364 -20.24 -13.49 -18.66
N PHE A 365 -19.18 -13.34 -17.84
CA PHE A 365 -19.30 -13.54 -16.38
C PHE A 365 -20.00 -12.39 -15.62
N ILE A 366 -20.42 -11.32 -16.32
CA ILE A 366 -21.29 -10.27 -15.79
C ILE A 366 -22.39 -9.99 -16.82
N GLN A 367 -23.32 -10.94 -16.98
CA GLN A 367 -24.59 -10.66 -17.62
C GLN A 367 -25.68 -11.43 -16.87
N GLY A 368 -26.43 -10.71 -16.03
CA GLY A 368 -27.65 -11.22 -15.42
C GLY A 368 -28.63 -11.61 -16.52
N GLN A 369 -28.71 -12.90 -16.80
CA GLN A 369 -29.61 -13.44 -17.79
C GLN A 369 -31.03 -13.41 -17.21
N THR A 370 -31.76 -12.37 -17.59
CA THR A 370 -33.22 -12.35 -17.48
C THR A 370 -33.76 -13.21 -18.62
N GLY A 371 -34.35 -14.35 -18.27
CA GLY A 371 -34.97 -15.27 -19.22
C GLY A 371 -36.15 -15.96 -18.55
N GLY A 372 -37.32 -15.32 -18.62
CA GLY A 372 -38.58 -15.93 -18.24
C GLY A 372 -39.05 -16.89 -19.33
N THR A 373 -39.54 -18.05 -18.91
CA THR A 373 -40.43 -18.89 -19.71
C THR A 373 -41.75 -19.05 -18.95
N HIS A 374 -42.82 -18.54 -19.56
CA HIS A 374 -44.20 -18.85 -19.22
C HIS A 374 -44.52 -20.32 -19.49
N GLY A 375 -45.40 -20.90 -18.67
CA GLY A 375 -46.00 -22.21 -18.93
C GLY A 375 -46.94 -22.69 -17.81
N ASN A 376 -48.18 -22.19 -17.82
CA ASN A 376 -49.46 -22.78 -17.34
C ASN A 376 -49.55 -23.72 -16.12
N GLY A 377 -50.25 -23.24 -15.09
CA GLY A 377 -51.63 -23.66 -14.75
C GLY A 377 -51.99 -25.14 -14.54
N ASN A 378 -52.11 -25.55 -13.26
CA ASN A 378 -53.21 -26.30 -12.61
C ASN A 378 -52.74 -26.58 -11.16
N GLY A 379 -53.47 -26.33 -10.08
CA GLY A 379 -54.87 -26.63 -9.85
C GLY A 379 -54.99 -28.07 -9.31
N GLY A 380 -54.85 -28.27 -7.99
CA GLY A 380 -55.03 -29.59 -7.37
C GLY A 380 -54.74 -29.63 -5.87
N GLN A 381 -55.81 -29.73 -5.07
CA GLN A 381 -55.80 -30.15 -3.66
C GLN A 381 -55.19 -31.56 -3.49
N HIS A 382 -54.57 -31.81 -2.33
CA HIS A 382 -54.92 -32.88 -1.37
C HIS A 382 -53.72 -33.22 -0.47
N GLY A 383 -54.01 -33.44 0.82
CA GLY A 383 -53.16 -34.16 1.77
C GLY A 383 -52.60 -33.31 2.89
#